data_AF-A0A958X871-F1
#
_entry.id   AF-A0A958X871-F1
#
_cell.length_a   1.000
_cell.length_b   1.000
_cell.length_c   1.000
_cell.angle_alpha   90.00
_cell.angle_beta   90.00
_cell.angle_gamma   90.00
#
_symmetry.space_group_name_H-M   'P 1'
#
loop_
_entity.id
_entity.type
_entity.pdbx_description
1 polymer ?
#
loop_
_entity_poly.entity_id
_entity_poly.type
_entity_poly.pdbx_seq_one_letter_code
_entity_poly.pdbx_strand_id
1 'polypeptide(L)'
;MKRVTSALTTGAKFLSGQSLSTFTLLHLDNTQKHSSGSVETIVLPYVELGRSSSCVVQFGDDCMTISRKHAAIERRTSGEKVEFILKHLGANPTLINGQPVKNQWYLSNGDVIQLSMEGPRMRFNTNTVGGPNMKFTERLNLMRSQMAKQHRNELAIITSLFLVIALLGGFYIFKQRGQIKELADKGIKIEQQRLQDSTANAQRFDQQVAEIKQSQDKVKNLEQQNKRLGSQLGNLKGQLNAAREAYMNSQPADAAAMKMAAPVNSSFVTDEIKNNIYYLHIKKFKLISPDGSVNETDELDMSGTGYLLNDNRFVTSRHIVQFWRFITAEKTDANSAYLLLNAFENIGGKIIVTFEAVSPNGDRFTFNNTDVFMDESRDEVVKISDSLQVKIAKRITTDWAVVNAKGRAKNNGLAYDRDLSTKLGSGESVYILGYTDGTSFQEGSRLQPLYSESKVAQSGLVNGLINVTDRNFGPGNSGGPVFVLRDGTPTVVGIVAAMVGSSVGVIVPVKYIR
;
A
#
# COMPACT_ATOMS: atom_id res chain seq x y z
N MET A 1 9.30 25.69 -24.30
CA MET A 1 8.53 25.00 -23.23
C MET A 1 7.07 25.48 -23.14
N LYS A 2 6.73 26.73 -22.78
CA LYS A 2 5.33 27.19 -22.57
C LYS A 2 4.33 26.83 -23.71
N ARG A 3 4.73 26.93 -24.98
CA ARG A 3 3.88 26.59 -26.15
C ARG A 3 3.65 25.08 -26.31
N VAL A 4 4.65 24.26 -25.97
CA VAL A 4 4.58 22.79 -26.03
C VAL A 4 3.67 22.28 -24.90
N THR A 5 3.85 22.80 -23.68
CA THR A 5 2.97 22.51 -22.54
C THR A 5 1.52 22.89 -22.86
N SER A 6 1.29 24.07 -23.45
CA SER A 6 -0.07 24.48 -23.86
C SER A 6 -0.68 23.56 -24.93
N ALA A 7 0.08 23.16 -25.95
CA ALA A 7 -0.40 22.21 -26.97
C ALA A 7 -0.72 20.83 -26.38
N LEU A 8 0.09 20.34 -25.43
CA LEU A 8 -0.11 19.08 -24.72
C LEU A 8 -1.33 19.12 -23.79
N THR A 9 -1.48 20.19 -23.00
CA THR A 9 -2.65 20.35 -22.12
C THR A 9 -3.94 20.46 -22.93
N THR A 10 -3.93 21.20 -24.05
CA THR A 10 -5.08 21.26 -24.96
C THR A 10 -5.35 19.91 -25.64
N GLY A 11 -4.30 19.18 -26.00
CA GLY A 11 -4.37 17.81 -26.54
C GLY A 11 -5.04 16.83 -25.59
N ALA A 12 -4.58 16.80 -24.34
CA ALA A 12 -5.11 15.93 -23.29
C ALA A 12 -6.59 16.22 -23.00
N LYS A 13 -6.99 17.50 -22.90
CA LYS A 13 -8.39 17.92 -22.68
C LYS A 13 -9.33 17.50 -23.82
N PHE A 14 -8.87 17.58 -25.06
CA PHE A 14 -9.66 17.16 -26.22
C PHE A 14 -9.82 15.64 -26.32
N LEU A 15 -8.76 14.89 -26.01
CA LEU A 15 -8.79 13.43 -25.96
C LEU A 15 -9.63 12.92 -24.79
N SER A 16 -9.69 13.67 -23.68
CA SER A 16 -10.55 13.36 -22.52
C SER A 16 -12.03 13.73 -22.71
N GLY A 17 -12.42 14.15 -23.91
CA GLY A 17 -13.83 14.34 -24.28
C GLY A 17 -14.32 15.79 -24.28
N GLN A 18 -13.55 16.76 -23.80
CA GLN A 18 -13.97 18.18 -23.82
C GLN A 18 -14.08 18.70 -25.26
N SER A 19 -15.00 19.65 -25.47
CA SER A 19 -15.10 20.43 -26.70
C SER A 19 -14.03 21.51 -26.72
N LEU A 20 -13.51 21.83 -27.91
CA LEU A 20 -12.56 22.91 -28.12
C LEU A 20 -13.17 23.98 -29.03
N SER A 21 -13.01 25.24 -28.67
CA SER A 21 -13.21 26.37 -29.57
C SER A 21 -12.08 26.38 -30.60
N THR A 22 -12.38 25.92 -31.80
CA THR A 22 -11.47 25.82 -32.96
C THR A 22 -11.75 26.94 -33.96
N PHE A 23 -10.93 27.01 -35.00
CA PHE A 23 -11.23 27.82 -36.16
C PHE A 23 -11.00 27.02 -37.44
N THR A 24 -11.62 27.48 -38.52
CA THR A 24 -11.44 26.96 -39.87
C THR A 24 -10.90 28.06 -40.76
N LEU A 25 -10.07 27.65 -41.72
CA LEU A 25 -9.63 28.50 -42.81
C LEU A 25 -10.25 27.94 -44.09
N LEU A 26 -11.15 28.72 -44.69
CA LEU A 26 -11.69 28.45 -46.02
C LEU A 26 -10.78 29.14 -47.04
N HIS A 27 -10.09 28.36 -47.86
CA HIS A 27 -9.23 28.89 -48.92
C HIS A 27 -10.09 29.46 -50.05
N LEU A 28 -9.89 30.73 -50.37
CA LEU A 28 -10.67 31.41 -51.41
C LEU A 28 -9.98 31.34 -52.79
N ASP A 29 -8.65 31.28 -52.79
CA ASP A 29 -7.85 31.22 -54.01
C ASP A 29 -7.20 29.83 -54.18
N ASN A 30 -6.98 29.44 -55.44
CA ASN A 30 -6.33 28.16 -55.75
C ASN A 30 -4.80 28.32 -55.66
N THR A 31 -4.15 27.40 -54.96
CA THR A 31 -2.69 27.31 -54.83
C THR A 31 -2.26 25.87 -55.04
N GLN A 32 -0.96 25.63 -55.21
CA GLN A 32 -0.41 24.27 -55.36
C GLN A 32 -0.80 23.33 -54.21
N LYS A 33 -0.96 23.86 -52.99
CA LYS A 33 -1.22 23.06 -51.78
C LYS A 33 -2.67 23.11 -51.30
N HIS A 34 -3.46 24.07 -51.75
CA HIS A 34 -4.83 24.30 -51.30
C HIS A 34 -5.71 24.70 -52.46
N SER A 35 -6.78 23.93 -52.67
CA SER A 35 -7.78 24.25 -53.69
C SER A 35 -8.74 25.34 -53.20
N SER A 36 -9.20 26.21 -54.09
CA SER A 36 -10.28 27.15 -53.77
C SER A 36 -11.51 26.37 -53.29
N GLY A 37 -12.15 26.85 -52.22
CA GLY A 37 -13.28 26.19 -51.56
C GLY A 37 -12.88 25.14 -50.52
N SER A 38 -11.59 24.76 -50.42
CA SER A 38 -11.14 23.81 -49.41
C SER A 38 -11.16 24.43 -48.01
N VAL A 39 -11.53 23.63 -47.01
CA VAL A 39 -11.63 24.06 -45.62
C VAL A 39 -10.65 23.26 -44.77
N GLU A 40 -9.81 23.95 -44.02
CA GLU A 40 -8.92 23.33 -43.02
C GLU A 40 -9.35 23.73 -41.61
N THR A 41 -9.74 22.75 -40.79
CA THR A 41 -10.08 22.95 -39.37
C THR A 41 -8.82 22.88 -38.53
N ILE A 42 -8.57 23.87 -37.67
CA ILE A 42 -7.35 24.00 -36.88
C ILE A 42 -7.65 23.88 -35.38
N VAL A 43 -7.01 22.91 -34.71
CA VAL A 43 -7.21 22.63 -33.28
C VAL A 43 -6.10 23.19 -32.38
N LEU A 44 -4.94 23.49 -32.97
CA LEU A 44 -3.75 23.94 -32.25
C LEU A 44 -3.89 25.37 -31.71
N PRO A 45 -3.36 25.67 -30.51
CA PRO A 45 -3.45 27.00 -29.90
C PRO A 45 -2.54 28.04 -30.56
N TYR A 46 -1.53 27.62 -31.31
CA TYR A 46 -0.63 28.52 -32.04
C TYR A 46 -0.26 27.87 -33.38
N VAL A 47 -0.51 28.60 -34.47
CA VAL A 47 -0.46 28.05 -35.83
C VAL A 47 0.31 29.04 -36.69
N GLU A 48 1.41 28.60 -37.31
CA GLU A 48 2.17 29.40 -38.26
C GLU A 48 1.68 29.14 -39.69
N LEU A 49 1.57 30.23 -40.47
CA LEU A 49 1.23 30.24 -41.88
C LEU A 49 2.43 30.72 -42.69
N GLY A 50 2.81 29.99 -43.74
CA GLY A 50 3.96 30.37 -44.56
C GLY A 50 4.42 29.27 -45.51
N ARG A 51 5.53 29.50 -46.21
CA ARG A 51 6.11 28.50 -47.15
C ARG A 51 6.91 27.39 -46.47
N SER A 52 7.42 27.62 -45.25
CA SER A 52 8.25 26.65 -44.54
C SER A 52 7.50 25.33 -44.33
N SER A 53 8.20 24.21 -44.46
CA SER A 53 7.67 22.87 -44.14
C SER A 53 7.29 22.70 -42.67
N SER A 54 7.75 23.60 -41.80
CA SER A 54 7.39 23.66 -40.38
C SER A 54 6.07 24.36 -40.10
N CYS A 55 5.48 25.07 -41.08
CA CYS A 55 4.21 25.77 -40.91
C CYS A 55 3.05 24.77 -40.98
N VAL A 56 2.04 24.98 -40.13
CA VAL A 56 0.84 24.13 -40.10
C VAL A 56 0.04 24.36 -41.38
N VAL A 57 -0.18 25.64 -41.73
CA VAL A 57 -0.78 26.05 -43.01
C VAL A 57 0.36 26.40 -43.95
N GLN A 58 0.74 25.42 -44.78
CA GLN A 58 1.87 25.54 -45.68
C GLN A 58 1.45 25.93 -47.09
N PHE A 59 2.14 26.91 -47.69
CA PHE A 59 1.99 27.27 -49.10
C PHE A 59 3.13 26.71 -49.96
N GLY A 60 2.85 26.49 -51.25
CA GLY A 60 3.82 26.01 -52.22
C GLY A 60 4.76 27.10 -52.71
N ASP A 61 5.64 26.73 -53.64
CA ASP A 61 6.57 27.67 -54.26
C ASP A 61 5.89 28.60 -55.28
N ASP A 62 4.67 28.28 -55.69
CA ASP A 62 3.80 29.14 -56.50
C ASP A 62 3.47 30.48 -55.81
N CYS A 63 3.53 30.53 -54.48
CA CYS A 63 3.25 31.72 -53.68
C CYS A 63 4.53 32.45 -53.24
N MET A 64 5.32 32.98 -54.20
CA MET A 64 6.65 33.57 -53.91
C MET A 64 6.62 34.78 -52.97
N THR A 65 5.51 35.52 -52.96
CA THR A 65 5.29 36.70 -52.09
C THR A 65 5.06 36.34 -50.62
N ILE A 66 4.80 35.07 -50.31
CA ILE A 66 4.62 34.59 -48.94
C ILE A 66 5.99 34.30 -48.33
N SER A 67 6.19 34.76 -47.09
CA SER A 67 7.43 34.50 -46.36
C SER A 67 7.48 33.05 -45.84
N ARG A 68 8.68 32.54 -45.53
CA ARG A 68 8.84 31.20 -44.92
C ARG A 68 7.97 31.02 -43.67
N LYS A 69 7.92 32.06 -42.83
CA LYS A 69 6.91 32.26 -41.78
C LYS A 69 6.31 33.64 -42.00
N HIS A 70 5.05 33.71 -42.43
CA HIS A 70 4.45 34.96 -42.90
C HIS A 70 3.46 35.54 -41.89
N ALA A 71 2.67 34.68 -41.27
CA ALA A 71 1.77 35.07 -40.20
C ALA A 71 1.61 33.94 -39.17
N ALA A 72 1.03 34.25 -38.02
CA ALA A 72 0.62 33.24 -37.06
C ALA A 72 -0.74 33.57 -36.45
N ILE A 73 -1.55 32.56 -36.17
CA ILE A 73 -2.80 32.71 -35.41
C ILE A 73 -2.58 32.10 -34.03
N GLU A 74 -2.82 32.90 -33.00
CA GLU A 74 -2.72 32.50 -31.59
C GLU A 74 -4.10 32.54 -30.94
N ARG A 75 -4.51 31.43 -30.34
CA ARG A 75 -5.70 31.35 -29.50
C ARG A 75 -5.33 31.68 -28.06
N ARG A 76 -5.94 32.71 -27.49
CA ARG A 76 -5.84 33.06 -26.08
C ARG A 76 -7.16 32.80 -25.36
N THR A 77 -7.06 32.29 -24.15
CA THR A 77 -8.21 32.05 -23.28
C THR A 77 -8.01 32.82 -21.98
N SER A 78 -8.98 33.67 -21.63
CA SER A 78 -9.00 34.41 -20.37
C SER A 78 -10.38 34.21 -19.74
N GLY A 79 -10.46 33.37 -18.71
CA GLY A 79 -11.74 32.89 -18.20
C GLY A 79 -12.50 32.07 -19.24
N GLU A 80 -13.79 32.38 -19.46
CA GLU A 80 -14.64 31.74 -20.47
C GLU A 80 -14.49 32.36 -21.87
N LYS A 81 -13.80 33.50 -22.01
CA LYS A 81 -13.63 34.19 -23.28
C LYS A 81 -12.46 33.59 -24.07
N VAL A 82 -12.72 33.22 -25.32
CA VAL A 82 -11.72 32.75 -26.29
C VAL A 82 -11.51 33.82 -27.37
N GLU A 83 -10.28 34.25 -27.56
CA GLU A 83 -9.89 35.24 -28.57
C GLU A 83 -8.85 34.65 -29.53
N PHE A 84 -8.99 34.96 -30.82
CA PHE A 84 -8.04 34.58 -31.85
C PHE A 84 -7.30 35.82 -32.35
N ILE A 85 -5.98 35.76 -32.30
CA ILE A 85 -5.10 36.89 -32.62
C ILE A 85 -4.22 36.50 -33.81
N LEU A 86 -4.40 37.19 -34.93
CA LEU A 86 -3.48 37.13 -36.06
C LEU A 86 -2.25 37.99 -35.77
N LYS A 87 -1.06 37.46 -36.05
CA LYS A 87 0.23 38.13 -35.92
C LYS A 87 0.92 38.16 -37.27
N HIS A 88 1.38 39.34 -37.67
CA HIS A 88 2.22 39.49 -38.85
C HIS A 88 3.67 39.14 -38.51
N LEU A 89 4.31 38.28 -39.31
CA LEU A 89 5.68 37.79 -39.09
C LEU A 89 6.59 37.94 -40.33
N GLY A 90 6.01 38.16 -41.49
CA GLY A 90 6.70 38.16 -42.79
C GLY A 90 7.26 39.52 -43.18
N ALA A 91 7.89 39.56 -44.37
CA ALA A 91 8.39 40.81 -44.94
C ALA A 91 7.31 41.58 -45.72
N ASN A 92 6.43 40.86 -46.44
CA ASN A 92 5.31 41.44 -47.17
C ASN A 92 4.07 41.52 -46.26
N PRO A 93 3.24 42.57 -46.38
CA PRO A 93 2.15 42.81 -45.44
C PRO A 93 1.13 41.68 -45.42
N THR A 94 0.59 41.39 -44.24
CA THR A 94 -0.60 40.55 -44.09
C THR A 94 -1.83 41.46 -44.03
N LEU A 95 -2.85 41.18 -44.83
CA LEU A 95 -4.07 41.99 -44.89
C LEU A 95 -5.25 41.28 -44.25
N ILE A 96 -6.11 42.05 -43.60
CA ILE A 96 -7.45 41.62 -43.16
C ILE A 96 -8.47 42.45 -43.90
N ASN A 97 -9.38 41.80 -44.63
CA ASN A 97 -10.43 42.46 -45.41
C ASN A 97 -9.88 43.58 -46.32
N GLY A 98 -8.69 43.37 -46.91
CA GLY A 98 -8.00 44.33 -47.78
C GLY A 98 -7.20 45.42 -47.06
N GLN A 99 -7.15 45.44 -45.73
CA GLN A 99 -6.41 46.41 -44.92
C GLN A 99 -5.13 45.80 -44.33
N PRO A 100 -3.96 46.43 -44.44
CA PRO A 100 -2.71 45.88 -43.91
C PRO A 100 -2.68 45.90 -42.37
N VAL A 101 -2.25 44.78 -41.78
CA VAL A 101 -2.05 44.62 -40.33
C VAL A 101 -0.64 45.03 -39.95
N LYS A 102 -0.49 45.99 -39.02
CA LYS A 102 0.83 46.45 -38.55
C LYS A 102 1.58 45.38 -37.74
N ASN A 103 0.98 44.89 -36.65
CA ASN A 103 1.62 43.94 -35.74
C ASN A 103 0.71 42.74 -35.44
N GLN A 104 -0.52 43.02 -34.98
CA GLN A 104 -1.51 42.00 -34.65
C GLN A 104 -2.94 42.50 -34.91
N TRP A 105 -3.86 41.56 -35.09
CA TRP A 105 -5.28 41.82 -35.31
C TRP A 105 -6.14 40.78 -34.58
N TYR A 106 -7.26 41.21 -33.99
CA TYR A 106 -8.24 40.31 -33.37
C TYR A 106 -9.20 39.80 -34.43
N LEU A 107 -9.17 38.50 -34.69
CA LEU A 107 -9.95 37.88 -35.76
C LEU A 107 -11.41 37.71 -35.34
N SER A 108 -12.32 38.17 -36.21
CA SER A 108 -13.75 37.93 -36.12
C SER A 108 -14.19 36.89 -37.15
N ASN A 109 -15.27 36.17 -36.85
CA ASN A 109 -15.84 35.19 -37.76
C ASN A 109 -16.23 35.84 -39.10
N GLY A 110 -15.71 35.32 -40.21
CA GLY A 110 -15.91 35.86 -41.55
C GLY A 110 -14.76 36.72 -42.08
N ASP A 111 -13.77 37.07 -41.25
CA ASP A 111 -12.62 37.88 -41.69
C ASP A 111 -11.81 37.19 -42.79
N VAL A 112 -11.43 37.94 -43.81
CA VAL A 112 -10.60 37.46 -44.92
C VAL A 112 -9.14 37.85 -44.68
N ILE A 113 -8.30 36.84 -44.45
CA ILE A 113 -6.85 36.95 -44.30
C ILE A 113 -6.22 36.82 -45.68
N GLN A 114 -5.37 37.78 -46.06
CA GLN A 114 -4.58 37.73 -47.30
C GLN A 114 -3.09 37.83 -46.98
N LEU A 115 -2.30 36.91 -47.55
CA LEU A 115 -0.86 36.79 -47.27
C LEU A 115 -0.03 37.50 -48.36
N SER A 116 0.10 38.83 -48.28
CA SER A 116 0.63 39.78 -49.30
C SER A 116 -0.42 40.35 -50.26
N MET A 117 -0.10 41.48 -50.92
CA MET A 117 -1.00 42.18 -51.85
C MET A 117 -1.49 41.30 -53.01
N GLU A 118 -0.59 40.47 -53.55
CA GLU A 118 -0.88 39.49 -54.62
C GLU A 118 -1.03 38.06 -54.07
N GLY A 119 -1.17 37.95 -52.74
CA GLY A 119 -1.17 36.67 -52.06
C GLY A 119 -2.54 36.00 -51.99
N PRO A 120 -2.56 34.68 -51.68
CA PRO A 120 -3.80 33.94 -51.53
C PRO A 120 -4.59 34.42 -50.31
N ARG A 121 -5.92 34.33 -50.43
CA ARG A 121 -6.89 34.71 -49.41
C ARG A 121 -7.52 33.49 -48.75
N MET A 122 -7.79 33.64 -47.47
CA MET A 122 -8.49 32.64 -46.66
C MET A 122 -9.51 33.33 -45.77
N ARG A 123 -10.73 32.79 -45.70
CA ARG A 123 -11.73 33.25 -44.74
C ARG A 123 -11.58 32.49 -43.42
N PHE A 124 -11.43 33.23 -42.33
CA PHE A 124 -11.42 32.72 -40.97
C PHE A 124 -12.84 32.54 -40.45
N ASN A 125 -13.18 31.34 -39.98
CA ASN A 125 -14.43 31.10 -39.27
C ASN A 125 -14.21 30.37 -37.95
N THR A 126 -14.91 30.75 -36.89
CA THR A 126 -14.86 30.10 -35.58
C THR A 126 -15.86 28.96 -35.52
N ASN A 127 -15.42 27.78 -35.08
CA ASN A 127 -16.29 26.61 -34.89
C ASN A 127 -15.93 25.92 -33.57
N THR A 128 -16.90 25.28 -32.93
CA THR A 128 -16.63 24.39 -31.79
C THR A 128 -16.56 22.95 -32.31
N VAL A 129 -15.45 22.27 -32.03
CA VAL A 129 -15.24 20.87 -32.44
C VAL A 129 -15.05 20.02 -31.20
N GLY A 130 -15.69 18.85 -31.18
CA GLY A 130 -15.76 17.97 -30.03
C GLY A 130 -17.08 18.10 -29.27
N GLY A 131 -17.47 17.00 -28.63
CA GLY A 131 -18.72 16.78 -27.92
C GLY A 131 -18.95 15.28 -27.68
N PRO A 132 -19.92 14.88 -26.85
CA PRO A 132 -20.11 13.48 -26.43
C PRO A 132 -20.24 12.47 -27.59
N ASN A 133 -20.61 12.92 -28.80
CA ASN A 133 -20.85 12.05 -29.97
C ASN A 133 -19.62 11.78 -30.84
N MET A 134 -18.49 12.46 -30.61
CA MET A 134 -17.28 12.31 -31.44
C MET A 134 -16.43 11.14 -30.93
N LYS A 135 -16.21 10.14 -31.78
CA LYS A 135 -15.47 8.92 -31.41
C LYS A 135 -14.00 9.24 -31.14
N PHE A 136 -13.40 8.54 -30.17
CA PHE A 136 -11.98 8.71 -29.80
C PHE A 136 -11.03 8.63 -31.00
N THR A 137 -11.28 7.71 -31.93
CA THR A 137 -10.48 7.54 -33.17
C THR A 137 -10.51 8.77 -34.07
N GLU A 138 -11.65 9.45 -34.18
CA GLU A 138 -11.79 10.69 -34.96
C GLU A 138 -11.05 11.85 -34.28
N ARG A 139 -11.13 11.93 -32.95
CA ARG A 139 -10.38 12.90 -32.13
C ARG A 139 -8.87 12.71 -32.28
N LEU A 140 -8.41 11.46 -32.26
CA LEU A 140 -7.00 11.11 -32.41
C LEU A 140 -6.48 11.42 -33.82
N ASN A 141 -7.26 11.12 -34.87
CA ASN A 141 -6.86 11.39 -36.25
C ASN A 141 -6.69 12.90 -36.54
N LEU A 142 -7.58 13.74 -36.00
CA LEU A 142 -7.50 15.20 -36.15
C LEU A 142 -6.31 15.81 -35.39
N MET A 143 -6.01 15.29 -34.20
CA MET A 143 -4.81 15.70 -33.46
C MET A 143 -3.53 15.23 -34.15
N ARG A 144 -3.51 13.98 -34.62
CA ARG A 144 -2.33 13.36 -35.26
C ARG A 144 -1.94 14.06 -36.55
N SER A 145 -2.89 14.42 -37.42
CA SER A 145 -2.59 15.08 -38.70
C SER A 145 -1.93 16.45 -38.55
N GLN A 146 -2.22 17.17 -37.45
CA GLN A 146 -1.71 18.53 -37.20
C GLN A 146 -0.44 18.52 -36.35
N MET A 147 -0.36 17.67 -35.32
CA MET A 147 0.85 17.56 -34.49
C MET A 147 2.03 16.92 -35.24
N ALA A 148 1.76 15.99 -36.17
CA ALA A 148 2.80 15.32 -36.96
C ALA A 148 3.52 16.25 -37.96
N LYS A 149 2.96 17.42 -38.32
CA LYS A 149 3.66 18.38 -39.18
C LYS A 149 4.65 19.25 -38.41
N GLN A 150 4.39 19.53 -37.13
CA GLN A 150 5.18 20.49 -36.34
C GLN A 150 6.31 19.83 -35.51
N HIS A 151 6.20 18.55 -35.13
CA HIS A 151 7.16 17.86 -34.23
C HIS A 151 7.38 16.36 -34.56
N ARG A 152 7.85 16.04 -35.78
CA ARG A 152 7.99 14.64 -36.29
C ARG A 152 8.86 13.72 -35.43
N ASN A 153 9.93 14.23 -34.82
CA ASN A 153 10.91 13.40 -34.11
C ASN A 153 10.45 13.04 -32.68
N GLU A 154 9.69 13.91 -32.03
CA GLU A 154 9.21 13.69 -30.65
C GLU A 154 7.98 12.77 -30.62
N LEU A 155 7.13 12.83 -31.66
CA LEU A 155 5.95 11.95 -31.80
C LEU A 155 6.33 10.49 -32.11
N ALA A 156 7.44 10.27 -32.82
CA ALA A 156 7.95 8.92 -33.10
C ALA A 156 8.40 8.20 -31.81
N ILE A 157 9.04 8.94 -30.89
CA ILE A 157 9.47 8.41 -29.59
C ILE A 157 8.25 8.04 -28.74
N ILE A 158 7.25 8.92 -28.67
CA ILE A 158 6.03 8.69 -27.87
C ILE A 158 5.15 7.58 -28.45
N THR A 159 5.02 7.49 -29.78
CA THR A 159 4.26 6.42 -30.45
C THR A 159 4.94 5.06 -30.27
N SER A 160 6.28 5.03 -30.30
CA SER A 160 7.05 3.82 -30.00
C SER A 160 6.88 3.40 -28.54
N LEU A 161 6.87 4.37 -27.61
CA LEU A 161 6.61 4.11 -26.20
C LEU A 161 5.20 3.54 -25.97
N PHE A 162 4.19 4.08 -26.66
CA PHE A 162 2.80 3.61 -26.56
C PHE A 162 2.61 2.20 -27.18
N LEU A 163 3.27 1.91 -28.30
CA LEU A 163 3.28 0.57 -28.92
C LEU A 163 3.97 -0.47 -28.02
N VAL A 164 5.06 -0.10 -27.34
CA VAL A 164 5.72 -0.97 -26.36
C VAL A 164 4.81 -1.24 -25.16
N ILE A 165 4.10 -0.24 -24.65
CA ILE A 165 3.12 -0.41 -23.56
C ILE A 165 1.96 -1.32 -24.00
N ALA A 166 1.44 -1.15 -25.22
CA ALA A 166 0.37 -1.99 -25.74
C ALA A 166 0.80 -3.46 -25.97
N LEU A 167 2.04 -3.68 -26.45
CA LEU A 167 2.61 -5.02 -26.63
C LEU A 167 2.86 -5.72 -25.28
N LEU A 168 3.36 -4.99 -24.27
CA LEU A 168 3.53 -5.50 -22.91
C LEU A 168 2.18 -5.81 -22.24
N GLY A 169 1.17 -4.96 -22.43
CA GLY A 169 -0.20 -5.20 -21.94
C GLY A 169 -0.85 -6.43 -22.58
N GLY A 170 -0.73 -6.59 -23.90
CA GLY A 170 -1.24 -7.76 -24.63
C GLY A 170 -0.55 -9.06 -24.20
N PHE A 171 0.78 -9.05 -24.04
CA PHE A 171 1.54 -10.21 -23.55
C PHE A 171 1.17 -10.59 -22.12
N TYR A 172 0.95 -9.60 -21.24
CA TYR A 172 0.53 -9.81 -19.86
C TYR A 172 -0.88 -10.42 -19.76
N ILE A 173 -1.84 -9.96 -20.57
CA ILE A 173 -3.20 -10.53 -20.65
C ILE A 173 -3.15 -11.98 -21.15
N PHE A 174 -2.30 -12.27 -22.14
CA PHE A 174 -2.11 -13.63 -22.63
C PHE A 174 -1.50 -14.56 -21.55
N LYS A 175 -0.52 -14.07 -20.79
CA LYS A 175 0.08 -14.81 -19.67
C LYS A 175 -0.90 -15.00 -18.50
N GLN A 176 -1.72 -14.01 -18.17
CA GLN A 176 -2.75 -14.10 -17.13
C GLN A 176 -3.78 -15.19 -17.45
N ARG A 177 -4.19 -15.35 -18.71
CA ARG A 177 -5.11 -16.43 -19.11
C ARG A 177 -4.56 -17.83 -18.80
N GLY A 178 -3.25 -18.03 -18.92
CA GLY A 178 -2.59 -19.28 -18.54
C GLY A 178 -2.61 -19.52 -17.03
N GLN A 179 -2.28 -18.49 -16.24
CA GLN A 179 -2.21 -18.58 -14.78
C GLN A 179 -3.59 -18.75 -14.13
N ILE A 180 -4.63 -18.11 -14.66
CA ILE A 180 -6.01 -18.27 -14.18
C ILE A 180 -6.49 -19.70 -14.37
N LYS A 181 -6.13 -20.36 -15.48
CA LYS A 181 -6.46 -21.77 -15.73
C LYS A 181 -5.72 -22.70 -14.77
N GLU A 182 -4.44 -22.44 -14.52
CA GLU A 182 -3.64 -23.22 -13.56
C GLU A 182 -4.11 -23.03 -12.10
N LEU A 183 -4.54 -21.82 -11.73
CA LEU A 183 -5.12 -21.52 -10.41
C LEU A 183 -6.49 -22.18 -10.22
N ALA A 184 -7.33 -22.22 -11.26
CA ALA A 184 -8.60 -22.95 -11.23
C ALA A 184 -8.38 -24.46 -11.01
N ASP A 185 -7.41 -25.05 -11.72
CA ASP A 185 -7.08 -26.48 -11.59
C ASP A 185 -6.47 -26.81 -10.21
N LYS A 186 -5.63 -25.91 -9.66
CA LYS A 186 -5.10 -26.04 -8.29
C LYS A 186 -6.21 -25.87 -7.24
N GLY A 187 -7.14 -24.94 -7.44
CA GLY A 187 -8.29 -24.74 -6.57
C GLY A 187 -9.18 -25.99 -6.48
N ILE A 188 -9.47 -26.62 -7.62
CA ILE A 188 -10.23 -27.88 -7.66
C ILE A 188 -9.50 -29.00 -6.90
N LYS A 189 -8.17 -29.12 -7.03
CA LYS A 189 -7.38 -30.11 -6.28
C LYS A 189 -7.32 -29.85 -4.78
N ILE A 190 -7.19 -28.58 -4.36
CA ILE A 190 -7.18 -28.20 -2.94
C ILE A 190 -8.53 -28.52 -2.31
N GLU A 191 -9.64 -28.27 -3.01
CA GLU A 191 -10.98 -28.55 -2.49
C GLU A 191 -11.25 -30.06 -2.40
N GLN A 192 -10.79 -30.84 -3.37
CA GLN A 192 -10.83 -32.31 -3.29
C GLN A 192 -10.00 -32.86 -2.12
N GLN A 193 -8.82 -32.28 -1.88
CA GLN A 193 -7.97 -32.67 -0.75
C GLN A 193 -8.59 -32.26 0.58
N ARG A 194 -9.22 -31.09 0.68
CA ARG A 194 -9.99 -30.66 1.86
C ARG A 194 -11.17 -31.57 2.15
N LEU A 195 -11.89 -32.04 1.13
CA LEU A 195 -12.98 -33.00 1.29
C LEU A 195 -12.46 -34.36 1.78
N GLN A 196 -11.30 -34.81 1.31
CA GLN A 196 -10.65 -36.04 1.78
C GLN A 196 -10.12 -35.90 3.22
N ASP A 197 -9.48 -34.78 3.56
CA ASP A 197 -8.99 -34.52 4.92
C ASP A 197 -10.14 -34.33 5.90
N SER A 198 -11.23 -33.67 5.49
CA SER A 198 -12.45 -33.52 6.29
C SER A 198 -13.09 -34.87 6.60
N THR A 199 -13.19 -35.76 5.59
CA THR A 199 -13.72 -37.12 5.80
C THR A 199 -12.80 -37.97 6.67
N ALA A 200 -11.48 -37.87 6.52
CA ALA A 200 -10.52 -38.54 7.40
C ALA A 200 -10.57 -38.01 8.84
N ASN A 201 -10.76 -36.70 9.03
CA ASN A 201 -10.88 -36.09 10.34
C ASN A 201 -12.22 -36.43 11.02
N ALA A 202 -13.31 -36.52 10.26
CA ALA A 202 -14.60 -37.00 10.77
C ALA A 202 -14.49 -38.45 11.30
N GLN A 203 -13.81 -39.33 10.57
CA GLN A 203 -13.55 -40.70 11.03
C GLN A 203 -12.69 -40.76 12.30
N ARG A 204 -11.65 -39.92 12.39
CA ARG A 204 -10.83 -39.82 13.61
C ARG A 204 -11.62 -39.26 14.80
N PHE A 205 -12.51 -38.30 14.54
CA PHE A 205 -13.40 -37.76 15.58
C PHE A 205 -14.36 -38.82 16.09
N ASP A 206 -14.96 -39.62 15.20
CA ASP A 206 -15.82 -40.75 15.58
C ASP A 206 -15.07 -41.80 16.43
N GLN A 207 -13.80 -42.07 16.09
CA GLN A 207 -12.93 -42.94 16.91
C GLN A 207 -12.67 -42.35 18.30
N GLN A 208 -12.34 -41.06 18.39
CA GLN A 208 -12.14 -40.37 19.67
C GLN A 208 -13.41 -40.35 20.51
N VAL A 209 -14.59 -40.15 19.92
CA VAL A 209 -15.88 -40.20 20.63
C VAL A 209 -16.13 -41.61 21.17
N ALA A 210 -15.78 -42.67 20.43
CA ALA A 210 -15.88 -44.04 20.91
C ALA A 210 -14.93 -44.32 22.09
N GLU A 211 -13.69 -43.83 22.04
CA GLU A 211 -12.71 -43.93 23.14
C GLU A 211 -13.14 -43.13 24.38
N ILE A 212 -13.70 -41.93 24.19
CA ILE A 212 -14.24 -41.11 25.27
C ILE A 212 -15.42 -41.83 25.93
N LYS A 213 -16.29 -42.48 25.16
CA LYS A 213 -17.40 -43.27 25.72
C LYS A 213 -16.88 -44.44 26.56
N GLN A 214 -15.85 -45.13 26.09
CA GLN A 214 -15.21 -46.22 26.83
C GLN A 214 -14.52 -45.72 28.12
N SER A 215 -13.90 -44.54 28.09
CA SER A 215 -13.28 -43.95 29.27
C SER A 215 -14.31 -43.47 30.29
N GLN A 216 -15.45 -42.92 29.85
CA GLN A 216 -16.58 -42.59 30.72
C GLN A 216 -17.14 -43.82 31.44
N ASP A 217 -17.26 -44.96 30.75
CA ASP A 217 -17.70 -46.22 31.38
C ASP A 217 -16.69 -46.71 32.42
N LYS A 218 -15.38 -46.57 32.16
CA LYS A 218 -14.33 -46.84 33.15
C LYS A 218 -14.43 -45.92 34.36
N VAL A 219 -14.64 -44.61 34.15
CA VAL A 219 -14.81 -43.64 35.24
C VAL A 219 -16.03 -43.99 36.09
N LYS A 220 -17.17 -44.34 35.49
CA LYS A 220 -18.35 -44.81 36.24
C LYS A 220 -18.07 -46.06 37.08
N ASN A 221 -17.33 -47.03 36.53
CA ASN A 221 -16.93 -48.22 37.28
C ASN A 221 -15.99 -47.88 38.44
N LEU A 222 -15.03 -46.98 38.22
CA LEU A 222 -14.13 -46.49 39.27
C LEU A 222 -14.87 -45.70 40.34
N GLU A 223 -15.87 -44.89 39.98
CA GLU A 223 -16.73 -44.17 40.93
C GLU A 223 -17.53 -45.15 41.80
N GLN A 224 -18.09 -46.21 41.22
CA GLN A 224 -18.77 -47.27 41.97
C GLN A 224 -17.81 -47.99 42.91
N GLN A 225 -16.59 -48.28 42.45
CA GLN A 225 -15.55 -48.88 43.27
C GLN A 225 -15.14 -47.95 44.42
N ASN A 226 -14.96 -46.66 44.16
CA ASN A 226 -14.65 -45.65 45.18
C ASN A 226 -15.80 -45.48 46.19
N LYS A 227 -17.07 -45.58 45.77
CA LYS A 227 -18.21 -45.61 46.69
C LYS A 227 -18.19 -46.84 47.59
N ARG A 228 -17.86 -48.03 47.06
CA ARG A 228 -17.71 -49.27 47.84
C ARG A 228 -16.52 -49.19 48.81
N LEU A 229 -15.38 -48.68 48.36
CA LEU A 229 -14.22 -48.43 49.21
C LEU A 229 -14.55 -47.39 50.29
N GLY A 230 -15.30 -46.35 49.94
CA GLY A 230 -15.76 -45.32 50.88
C GLY A 230 -16.68 -45.88 51.96
N SER A 231 -17.59 -46.80 51.64
CA SER A 231 -18.41 -47.48 52.65
C SER A 231 -17.60 -48.45 53.51
N GLN A 232 -16.63 -49.18 52.91
CA GLN A 232 -15.69 -50.01 53.66
C GLN A 232 -14.83 -49.18 54.62
N LEU A 233 -14.28 -48.06 54.14
CA LEU A 233 -13.53 -47.10 54.96
C LEU A 233 -14.42 -46.47 56.04
N GLY A 234 -15.70 -46.20 55.75
CA GLY A 234 -16.66 -45.74 56.74
C GLY A 234 -16.88 -46.76 57.86
N ASN A 235 -17.07 -48.04 57.50
CA ASN A 235 -17.19 -49.13 58.46
C ASN A 235 -15.90 -49.33 59.26
N LEU A 236 -14.75 -49.31 58.60
CA LEU A 236 -13.44 -49.45 59.23
C LEU A 236 -13.13 -48.26 60.14
N LYS A 237 -13.52 -47.04 59.75
CA LYS A 237 -13.44 -45.83 60.57
C LYS A 237 -14.38 -45.91 61.76
N GLY A 238 -15.56 -46.50 61.61
CA GLY A 238 -16.46 -46.80 62.73
C GLY A 238 -15.82 -47.76 63.73
N GLN A 239 -15.24 -48.85 63.24
CA GLN A 239 -14.49 -49.81 64.07
C GLN A 239 -13.25 -49.17 64.71
N LEU A 240 -12.51 -48.36 63.96
CA LEU A 240 -11.33 -47.64 64.44
C LEU A 240 -11.71 -46.57 65.46
N ASN A 241 -12.83 -45.87 65.29
CA ASN A 241 -13.33 -44.91 66.26
C ASN A 241 -13.81 -45.61 67.53
N ALA A 242 -14.49 -46.75 67.43
CA ALA A 242 -14.84 -47.55 68.60
C ALA A 242 -13.59 -48.06 69.34
N ALA A 243 -12.57 -48.52 68.60
CA ALA A 243 -11.28 -48.91 69.17
C ALA A 243 -10.49 -47.72 69.73
N ARG A 244 -10.59 -46.54 69.09
CA ARG A 244 -9.96 -45.30 69.51
C ARG A 244 -10.68 -44.68 70.70
N GLU A 245 -11.99 -44.78 70.82
CA GLU A 245 -12.76 -44.39 72.02
C GLU A 245 -12.40 -45.31 73.18
N ALA A 246 -12.28 -46.62 72.94
CA ALA A 246 -11.75 -47.56 73.93
C ALA A 246 -10.31 -47.24 74.36
N TYR A 247 -9.47 -46.78 73.44
CA TYR A 247 -8.08 -46.38 73.69
C TYR A 247 -7.96 -44.98 74.33
N MET A 248 -8.77 -44.01 73.91
CA MET A 248 -8.80 -42.64 74.45
C MET A 248 -9.44 -42.58 75.83
N ASN A 249 -10.35 -43.50 76.16
CA ASN A 249 -10.80 -43.74 77.54
C ASN A 249 -9.68 -44.30 78.45
N SER A 250 -8.49 -44.60 77.91
CA SER A 250 -7.36 -45.15 78.65
C SER A 250 -6.14 -44.22 78.78
N GLN A 251 -6.07 -43.04 78.12
CA GLN A 251 -4.94 -42.11 78.28
C GLN A 251 -5.26 -40.61 78.05
N PRO A 252 -4.52 -39.66 78.68
CA PRO A 252 -4.87 -38.25 78.77
C PRO A 252 -4.58 -37.44 77.49
N ALA A 253 -5.41 -36.42 77.28
CA ALA A 253 -5.43 -35.55 76.12
C ALA A 253 -4.18 -34.66 75.97
N ASP A 254 -3.62 -34.60 74.76
CA ASP A 254 -3.34 -33.30 74.13
C ASP A 254 -3.05 -33.39 72.63
N ALA A 255 -3.30 -32.28 71.97
CA ALA A 255 -3.88 -32.17 70.63
C ALA A 255 -2.88 -32.10 69.46
N ALA A 256 -3.45 -32.41 68.29
CA ALA A 256 -2.89 -32.25 66.95
C ALA A 256 -2.89 -30.80 66.45
N ALA A 257 -2.01 -30.46 65.50
CA ALA A 257 -2.31 -29.53 64.40
C ALA A 257 -1.24 -29.56 63.30
N MET A 258 -1.65 -29.68 62.03
CA MET A 258 -0.86 -29.27 60.87
C MET A 258 -1.82 -28.79 59.75
N LYS A 259 -1.63 -27.56 59.25
CA LYS A 259 -2.44 -26.91 58.20
C LYS A 259 -1.60 -26.74 56.91
N MET A 260 -2.26 -26.88 55.75
CA MET A 260 -1.72 -26.65 54.39
C MET A 260 -2.02 -25.23 53.88
N ALA A 261 -1.15 -24.71 53.00
CA ALA A 261 -1.23 -23.41 52.34
C ALA A 261 -1.89 -23.47 50.94
N ALA A 262 -2.40 -22.32 50.50
CA ALA A 262 -3.17 -22.09 49.26
C ALA A 262 -2.28 -21.58 48.08
N PRO A 263 -2.75 -21.66 46.81
CA PRO A 263 -1.93 -21.37 45.62
C PRO A 263 -1.84 -19.87 45.27
N VAL A 264 -0.67 -19.45 44.77
CA VAL A 264 -0.35 -18.07 44.34
C VAL A 264 -0.82 -17.85 42.90
N ASN A 265 -1.60 -16.78 42.69
CA ASN A 265 -2.05 -16.29 41.39
C ASN A 265 -1.50 -14.87 41.21
N SER A 266 -0.52 -14.66 40.33
CA SER A 266 -0.02 -13.32 39.97
C SER A 266 0.34 -13.25 38.49
N SER A 267 -0.51 -12.62 37.68
CA SER A 267 -0.21 -12.27 36.29
C SER A 267 0.82 -11.14 36.26
N PHE A 268 1.91 -11.29 35.49
CA PHE A 268 2.95 -10.26 35.34
C PHE A 268 2.45 -9.02 34.57
N VAL A 269 1.29 -9.10 33.92
CA VAL A 269 0.75 -8.06 33.04
C VAL A 269 0.15 -6.91 33.87
N THR A 270 1.01 -6.07 34.42
CA THR A 270 0.63 -4.87 35.18
C THR A 270 0.29 -3.71 34.25
N ASP A 271 -0.39 -2.69 34.80
CA ASP A 271 -0.66 -1.45 34.04
C ASP A 271 0.63 -0.73 33.64
N GLU A 272 1.69 -0.84 34.43
CA GLU A 272 3.02 -0.31 34.09
C GLU A 272 3.55 -0.91 32.79
N ILE A 273 3.43 -2.22 32.61
CA ILE A 273 3.83 -2.88 31.35
C ILE A 273 2.90 -2.45 30.21
N LYS A 274 1.58 -2.50 30.43
CA LYS A 274 0.58 -2.15 29.39
C LYS A 274 0.76 -0.72 28.89
N ASN A 275 1.11 0.21 29.77
CA ASN A 275 1.33 1.62 29.44
C ASN A 275 2.55 1.87 28.55
N ASN A 276 3.42 0.88 28.38
CA ASN A 276 4.52 0.93 27.42
C ASN A 276 4.21 0.26 26.08
N ILE A 277 2.98 -0.22 25.89
CA ILE A 277 2.48 -0.80 24.64
C ILE A 277 1.58 0.24 23.97
N TYR A 278 1.85 0.54 22.71
CA TYR A 278 1.18 1.59 21.97
C TYR A 278 0.44 1.02 20.77
N TYR A 279 -0.81 1.43 20.60
CA TYR A 279 -1.54 1.29 19.36
C TYR A 279 -0.96 2.28 18.35
N LEU A 280 -0.55 1.77 17.20
CA LEU A 280 0.11 2.55 16.15
C LEU A 280 -0.80 2.60 14.93
N HIS A 281 -1.11 3.79 14.42
CA HIS A 281 -1.91 3.95 13.20
C HIS A 281 -1.36 5.08 12.32
N ILE A 282 -1.74 5.05 11.04
CA ILE A 282 -1.43 6.15 10.12
C ILE A 282 -2.33 7.34 10.47
N LYS A 283 -1.71 8.49 10.76
CA LYS A 283 -2.41 9.75 10.96
C LYS A 283 -2.50 10.58 9.68
N LYS A 284 -1.46 10.52 8.85
CA LYS A 284 -1.39 11.26 7.59
C LYS A 284 -0.47 10.55 6.60
N PHE A 285 -0.84 10.58 5.33
CA PHE A 285 -0.09 9.99 4.23
C PHE A 285 0.12 11.01 3.12
N LYS A 286 1.38 11.17 2.67
CA LYS A 286 1.78 12.21 1.72
C LYS A 286 2.69 11.65 0.64
N LEU A 287 2.33 11.93 -0.60
CA LEU A 287 3.10 11.63 -1.81
C LEU A 287 3.59 12.92 -2.42
N ILE A 288 4.91 13.01 -2.66
CA ILE A 288 5.54 14.14 -3.33
C ILE A 288 6.14 13.61 -4.63
N SER A 289 5.56 13.98 -5.76
CA SER A 289 6.03 13.58 -7.08
C SER A 289 7.39 14.21 -7.42
N PRO A 290 8.15 13.66 -8.37
CA PRO A 290 9.43 14.24 -8.81
C PRO A 290 9.34 15.70 -9.30
N ASP A 291 8.17 16.12 -9.82
CA ASP A 291 7.89 17.49 -10.26
C ASP A 291 7.51 18.45 -9.12
N GLY A 292 7.49 17.97 -7.87
CA GLY A 292 7.12 18.71 -6.67
C GLY A 292 5.62 18.76 -6.38
N SER A 293 4.77 18.13 -7.21
CA SER A 293 3.33 18.02 -6.90
C SER A 293 3.10 17.16 -5.65
N VAL A 294 2.12 17.57 -4.85
CA VAL A 294 1.83 16.96 -3.54
C VAL A 294 0.40 16.40 -3.55
N ASN A 295 0.26 15.14 -3.15
CA ASN A 295 -1.02 14.52 -2.83
C ASN A 295 -0.98 14.04 -1.38
N GLU A 296 -2.03 14.29 -0.61
CA GLU A 296 -2.11 13.85 0.79
C GLU A 296 -3.52 13.37 1.15
N THR A 297 -3.59 12.44 2.10
CA THR A 297 -4.82 11.90 2.66
C THR A 297 -4.62 11.54 4.13
N ASP A 298 -5.69 11.63 4.90
CA ASP A 298 -5.77 11.20 6.30
C ASP A 298 -6.60 9.89 6.43
N GLU A 299 -7.10 9.35 5.30
CA GLU A 299 -8.01 8.20 5.24
C GLU A 299 -7.30 6.88 4.91
N LEU A 300 -6.34 6.47 5.73
CA LEU A 300 -5.72 5.14 5.61
C LEU A 300 -5.92 4.30 6.87
N ASP A 301 -6.69 3.23 6.73
CA ASP A 301 -6.92 2.25 7.79
C ASP A 301 -5.81 1.19 7.77
N MET A 302 -4.69 1.53 8.41
CA MET A 302 -3.61 0.59 8.70
C MET A 302 -3.13 0.82 10.13
N SER A 303 -3.04 -0.26 10.88
CA SER A 303 -2.59 -0.24 12.27
C SER A 303 -1.60 -1.34 12.59
N GLY A 304 -0.91 -1.15 13.70
CA GLY A 304 0.06 -2.07 14.26
C GLY A 304 0.23 -1.81 15.75
N THR A 305 1.26 -2.43 16.31
CA THR A 305 1.67 -2.25 17.70
C THR A 305 3.09 -1.72 17.73
N GLY A 306 3.40 -0.87 18.70
CA GLY A 306 4.76 -0.54 19.05
C GLY A 306 4.94 -0.51 20.56
N TYR A 307 6.17 -0.42 21.04
CA TYR A 307 6.46 -0.41 22.46
C TYR A 307 7.69 0.40 22.81
N LEU A 308 7.75 0.88 24.06
CA LEU A 308 8.83 1.73 24.55
C LEU A 308 9.81 0.93 25.41
N LEU A 309 11.08 0.92 25.02
CA LEU A 309 12.17 0.34 25.81
C LEU A 309 12.67 1.31 26.88
N ASN A 310 13.27 0.76 27.93
CA ASN A 310 13.88 1.52 29.04
C ASN A 310 15.03 2.46 28.62
N ASP A 311 15.58 2.29 27.42
CA ASP A 311 16.61 3.15 26.83
C ASP A 311 16.04 4.28 25.92
N ASN A 312 14.73 4.51 25.96
CA ASN A 312 13.99 5.50 25.16
C ASN A 312 13.87 5.17 23.67
N ARG A 313 14.14 3.94 23.24
CA ARG A 313 13.79 3.51 21.88
C ARG A 313 12.34 3.07 21.84
N PHE A 314 11.57 3.68 20.95
CA PHE A 314 10.27 3.16 20.56
C PHE A 314 10.46 2.19 19.40
N VAL A 315 9.96 0.97 19.55
CA VAL A 315 10.18 -0.14 18.62
C VAL A 315 8.86 -0.56 17.98
N THR A 316 8.89 -0.85 16.68
CA THR A 316 7.79 -1.49 15.94
C THR A 316 8.35 -2.33 14.78
N SER A 317 7.48 -2.92 13.96
CA SER A 317 7.87 -3.63 12.74
C SER A 317 8.18 -2.66 11.59
N ARG A 318 9.16 -3.00 10.77
CA ARG A 318 9.49 -2.20 9.57
C ARG A 318 8.35 -2.24 8.55
N HIS A 319 7.65 -3.38 8.44
CA HIS A 319 6.53 -3.50 7.52
C HIS A 319 5.30 -2.66 7.91
N ILE A 320 5.28 -2.03 9.08
CA ILE A 320 4.29 -1.02 9.43
C ILE A 320 4.72 0.35 8.89
N VAL A 321 5.98 0.73 9.11
CA VAL A 321 6.48 2.07 8.74
C VAL A 321 6.91 2.19 7.27
N GLN A 322 7.12 1.07 6.60
CA GLN A 322 7.59 0.99 5.21
C GLN A 322 6.89 -0.16 4.46
N PHE A 323 5.57 -0.29 4.64
CA PHE A 323 4.76 -1.41 4.17
C PHE A 323 4.90 -1.71 2.67
N TRP A 324 5.12 -0.70 1.83
CA TRP A 324 5.31 -0.87 0.38
C TRP A 324 6.57 -1.66 0.00
N ARG A 325 7.51 -1.89 0.92
CA ARG A 325 8.68 -2.78 0.72
C ARG A 325 8.35 -4.27 0.90
N PHE A 326 7.25 -4.61 1.57
CA PHE A 326 6.90 -5.98 1.95
C PHE A 326 5.86 -6.56 1.00
N ILE A 327 6.29 -6.82 -0.23
CA ILE A 327 5.46 -7.34 -1.32
C ILE A 327 5.49 -8.88 -1.29
N THR A 328 4.32 -9.50 -1.10
CA THR A 328 4.11 -10.97 -1.17
C THR A 328 3.54 -11.38 -2.53
N ALA A 329 3.53 -12.67 -2.87
CA ALA A 329 2.95 -13.17 -4.13
C ALA A 329 1.45 -12.84 -4.31
N GLU A 330 0.72 -12.60 -3.22
CA GLU A 330 -0.66 -12.10 -3.24
C GLU A 330 -0.73 -10.58 -3.51
N LYS A 331 0.32 -9.85 -3.16
CA LYS A 331 0.48 -8.40 -3.34
C LYS A 331 1.26 -8.02 -4.60
N THR A 332 1.60 -8.98 -5.47
CA THR A 332 2.32 -8.74 -6.75
C THR A 332 1.42 -8.37 -7.93
N ASP A 333 0.12 -8.10 -7.72
CA ASP A 333 -0.72 -7.51 -8.77
C ASP A 333 -0.18 -6.12 -9.17
N ALA A 334 -0.16 -5.81 -10.47
CA ALA A 334 0.21 -4.51 -11.00
C ALA A 334 -0.68 -3.37 -10.48
N ASN A 335 -1.90 -3.70 -10.02
CA ASN A 335 -2.82 -2.77 -9.37
C ASN A 335 -2.67 -2.71 -7.84
N SER A 336 -1.74 -3.47 -7.23
CA SER A 336 -1.57 -3.43 -5.78
C SER A 336 -1.01 -2.07 -5.37
N ALA A 337 -1.70 -1.41 -4.43
CA ALA A 337 -1.27 -0.10 -3.91
C ALA A 337 0.18 -0.15 -3.38
N TYR A 338 0.60 -1.30 -2.83
CA TYR A 338 1.94 -1.53 -2.32
C TYR A 338 3.00 -1.49 -3.44
N LEU A 339 2.73 -2.16 -4.56
CA LEU A 339 3.64 -2.15 -5.71
C LEU A 339 3.68 -0.78 -6.37
N LEU A 340 2.54 -0.09 -6.48
CA LEU A 340 2.46 1.27 -7.03
C LEU A 340 3.23 2.28 -6.19
N LEU A 341 3.12 2.21 -4.86
CA LEU A 341 3.90 3.04 -3.93
C LEU A 341 5.40 2.74 -4.04
N ASN A 342 5.77 1.45 -4.13
CA ASN A 342 7.16 1.09 -4.32
C ASN A 342 7.73 1.64 -5.64
N ALA A 343 6.98 1.48 -6.73
CA ALA A 343 7.33 2.02 -8.04
C ALA A 343 7.46 3.55 -8.01
N PHE A 344 6.51 4.23 -7.37
CA PHE A 344 6.49 5.68 -7.22
C PHE A 344 7.76 6.20 -6.54
N GLU A 345 8.20 5.53 -5.48
CA GLU A 345 9.46 5.89 -4.80
C GLU A 345 10.69 5.61 -5.68
N ASN A 346 10.69 4.51 -6.44
CA ASN A 346 11.80 4.16 -7.33
C ASN A 346 11.96 5.12 -8.52
N ILE A 347 10.89 5.78 -8.98
CA ILE A 347 10.96 6.83 -10.02
C ILE A 347 11.28 8.22 -9.45
N GLY A 348 11.65 8.31 -8.16
CA GLY A 348 12.07 9.55 -7.50
C GLY A 348 10.97 10.29 -6.73
N GLY A 349 9.78 9.69 -6.60
CA GLY A 349 8.75 10.18 -5.69
C GLY A 349 9.16 10.00 -4.22
N LYS A 350 8.62 10.83 -3.32
CA LYS A 350 8.83 10.70 -1.88
C LYS A 350 7.53 10.31 -1.19
N ILE A 351 7.62 9.30 -0.32
CA ILE A 351 6.50 8.83 0.51
C ILE A 351 6.78 9.24 1.96
N ILE A 352 5.93 10.10 2.50
CA ILE A 352 5.98 10.52 3.90
C ILE A 352 4.72 10.01 4.57
N VAL A 353 4.88 9.19 5.60
CA VAL A 353 3.80 8.65 6.41
C VAL A 353 4.00 9.13 7.84
N THR A 354 3.04 9.88 8.34
CA THR A 354 2.98 10.31 9.73
C THR A 354 2.16 9.30 10.52
N PHE A 355 2.77 8.71 11.52
CA PHE A 355 2.13 7.77 12.44
C PHE A 355 1.74 8.47 13.74
N GLU A 356 0.70 7.99 14.39
CA GLU A 356 0.38 8.31 15.78
C GLU A 356 0.42 7.03 16.63
N ALA A 357 1.20 7.08 17.69
CA ALA A 357 1.29 6.05 18.72
C ALA A 357 0.49 6.49 19.94
N VAL A 358 -0.38 5.61 20.46
CA VAL A 358 -1.25 5.90 21.61
C VAL A 358 -1.19 4.76 22.64
N SER A 359 -0.87 5.07 23.89
CA SER A 359 -0.81 4.12 25.01
C SER A 359 -2.12 4.08 25.82
N PRO A 360 -2.42 2.99 26.56
CA PRO A 360 -3.58 2.89 27.46
C PRO A 360 -3.74 4.03 28.46
N ASN A 361 -2.64 4.63 28.94
CA ASN A 361 -2.70 5.77 29.86
C ASN A 361 -2.94 7.12 29.17
N GLY A 362 -3.14 7.12 27.85
CA GLY A 362 -3.36 8.32 27.05
C GLY A 362 -2.09 9.03 26.57
N ASP A 363 -0.88 8.55 26.91
CA ASP A 363 0.34 9.07 26.29
C ASP A 363 0.28 8.87 24.77
N ARG A 364 0.64 9.93 24.05
CA ARG A 364 0.59 9.96 22.59
C ARG A 364 1.71 10.76 21.99
N PHE A 365 2.13 10.32 20.81
CA PHE A 365 3.09 11.06 19.99
C PHE A 365 3.02 10.65 18.54
N THR A 366 3.62 11.49 17.71
CA THR A 366 3.68 11.29 16.26
C THR A 366 5.11 11.27 15.78
N PHE A 367 5.36 10.51 14.72
CA PHE A 367 6.66 10.46 14.03
C PHE A 367 6.44 10.17 12.54
N ASN A 368 7.39 10.55 11.70
CA ASN A 368 7.35 10.19 10.29
C ASN A 368 8.18 8.92 10.02
N ASN A 369 7.84 8.16 8.99
CA ASN A 369 8.68 7.07 8.48
C ASN A 369 10.13 7.51 8.18
N THR A 370 10.36 8.79 7.88
CA THR A 370 11.70 9.36 7.64
C THR A 370 12.53 9.56 8.91
N ASP A 371 11.90 9.55 10.08
CA ASP A 371 12.56 9.73 11.38
C ASP A 371 12.96 8.38 12.02
N VAL A 372 12.70 7.28 11.31
CA VAL A 372 12.86 5.92 11.80
C VAL A 372 14.24 5.38 11.41
N PHE A 373 14.93 4.79 12.38
CA PHE A 373 16.11 3.97 12.15
C PHE A 373 15.70 2.53 11.82
N MET A 374 16.16 2.01 10.67
CA MET A 374 15.83 0.68 10.16
C MET A 374 16.98 0.12 9.31
N ASP A 375 16.99 -1.20 9.06
CA ASP A 375 17.97 -1.85 8.19
C ASP A 375 17.36 -2.15 6.80
N GLU A 376 17.78 -1.39 5.79
CA GLU A 376 17.43 -1.60 4.39
C GLU A 376 18.57 -2.26 3.58
N SER A 377 19.69 -2.63 4.22
CA SER A 377 20.90 -3.11 3.53
C SER A 377 20.72 -4.45 2.83
N ARG A 378 19.66 -5.19 3.20
CA ARG A 378 19.32 -6.51 2.67
C ARG A 378 18.12 -6.48 1.72
N ASP A 379 17.64 -5.30 1.37
CA ASP A 379 16.59 -5.17 0.38
C ASP A 379 17.14 -5.49 -1.01
N GLU A 380 16.31 -6.14 -1.81
CA GLU A 380 16.66 -6.52 -3.17
C GLU A 380 15.93 -5.64 -4.18
N VAL A 381 16.67 -5.13 -5.16
CA VAL A 381 16.06 -4.48 -6.32
C VAL A 381 15.63 -5.57 -7.29
N VAL A 382 14.32 -5.66 -7.52
CA VAL A 382 13.70 -6.60 -8.45
C VAL A 382 13.24 -5.81 -9.68
N LYS A 383 13.75 -6.22 -10.83
CA LYS A 383 13.35 -5.68 -12.13
C LYS A 383 12.04 -6.35 -12.56
N ILE A 384 10.96 -5.56 -12.63
CA ILE A 384 9.65 -6.02 -13.11
C ILE A 384 9.56 -5.87 -14.64
N SER A 385 10.17 -4.81 -15.19
CA SER A 385 10.34 -4.60 -16.63
C SER A 385 11.58 -3.74 -16.93
N ASP A 386 11.88 -3.49 -18.21
CA ASP A 386 13.00 -2.61 -18.61
C ASP A 386 12.90 -1.19 -18.05
N SER A 387 11.68 -0.71 -17.78
CA SER A 387 11.42 0.63 -17.27
C SER A 387 10.93 0.66 -15.82
N LEU A 388 10.78 -0.49 -15.15
CA LEU A 388 10.22 -0.58 -13.80
C LEU A 388 11.05 -1.49 -12.90
N GLN A 389 11.59 -0.89 -11.84
CA GLN A 389 12.29 -1.58 -10.76
C GLN A 389 11.60 -1.26 -9.43
N VAL A 390 11.59 -2.25 -8.54
CA VAL A 390 11.03 -2.13 -7.19
C VAL A 390 12.04 -2.67 -6.19
N LYS A 391 12.06 -2.13 -4.98
CA LYS A 391 12.96 -2.57 -3.91
C LYS A 391 12.16 -3.34 -2.87
N ILE A 392 12.50 -4.60 -2.61
CA ILE A 392 11.71 -5.53 -1.81
C ILE A 392 12.50 -5.96 -0.56
N ALA A 393 11.86 -5.89 0.61
CA ALA A 393 12.38 -6.45 1.85
C ALA A 393 12.18 -7.98 1.87
N LYS A 394 13.20 -8.75 1.48
CA LYS A 394 13.11 -10.22 1.47
C LYS A 394 13.44 -10.89 2.81
N ARG A 395 14.15 -10.19 3.70
CA ARG A 395 14.63 -10.77 4.96
C ARG A 395 13.76 -10.32 6.12
N ILE A 396 13.05 -11.26 6.73
CA ILE A 396 12.25 -10.99 7.93
C ILE A 396 13.15 -10.54 9.09
N THR A 397 14.42 -10.94 9.14
CA THR A 397 15.36 -10.49 10.18
C THR A 397 15.60 -8.98 10.22
N THR A 398 15.28 -8.24 9.14
CA THR A 398 15.36 -6.77 9.08
C THR A 398 14.00 -6.10 9.29
N ASP A 399 12.97 -6.85 9.69
CA ASP A 399 11.62 -6.35 9.92
C ASP A 399 11.46 -5.72 11.30
N TRP A 400 12.26 -4.68 11.55
CA TRP A 400 12.23 -3.89 12.78
C TRP A 400 12.50 -2.43 12.46
N ALA A 401 11.93 -1.54 13.27
CA ALA A 401 12.00 -0.11 13.12
C ALA A 401 12.11 0.54 14.51
N VAL A 402 12.98 1.54 14.62
CA VAL A 402 13.24 2.27 15.88
C VAL A 402 13.03 3.76 15.69
N VAL A 403 12.30 4.37 16.61
CA VAL A 403 12.21 5.82 16.75
C VAL A 403 12.86 6.23 18.05
N ASN A 404 13.68 7.29 18.03
CA ASN A 404 14.21 7.86 19.25
C ASN A 404 13.11 8.63 19.99
N ALA A 405 12.64 8.08 21.10
CA ALA A 405 11.58 8.62 21.94
C ALA A 405 12.15 9.24 23.23
N LYS A 406 13.29 9.94 23.12
CA LYS A 406 14.02 10.54 24.26
C LYS A 406 13.10 11.25 25.24
N GLY A 407 13.20 10.89 26.51
CA GLY A 407 12.46 11.53 27.61
C GLY A 407 11.04 10.96 27.83
N ARG A 408 10.60 9.99 27.03
CA ARG A 408 9.29 9.34 27.20
C ARG A 408 9.32 8.17 28.16
N ALA A 409 10.41 7.41 28.20
CA ALA A 409 10.46 6.21 29.05
C ALA A 409 10.39 6.56 30.53
N LYS A 410 10.84 7.77 30.94
CA LYS A 410 10.77 8.29 32.33
C LYS A 410 11.12 7.23 33.42
N ASN A 411 12.08 6.35 33.14
CA ASN A 411 12.51 5.18 33.94
C ASN A 411 11.57 3.96 33.99
N ASN A 412 10.44 3.98 33.30
CA ASN A 412 9.43 2.91 33.29
C ASN A 412 9.35 2.18 31.94
N GLY A 413 10.31 2.36 31.04
CA GLY A 413 10.31 1.61 29.78
C GLY A 413 10.56 0.12 29.99
N LEU A 414 10.26 -0.69 28.98
CA LEU A 414 10.39 -2.14 29.07
C LEU A 414 11.87 -2.57 29.07
N ALA A 415 12.23 -3.47 29.99
CA ALA A 415 13.52 -4.14 29.99
C ALA A 415 13.64 -5.09 28.80
N TYR A 416 14.84 -5.24 28.25
CA TYR A 416 15.12 -6.12 27.12
C TYR A 416 16.48 -6.81 27.28
N ASP A 417 16.63 -7.97 26.64
CA ASP A 417 17.89 -8.71 26.66
C ASP A 417 18.21 -9.28 25.27
N ARG A 418 19.31 -8.76 24.71
CA ARG A 418 19.80 -9.12 23.37
C ARG A 418 20.39 -10.53 23.35
N ASP A 419 21.09 -10.94 24.39
CA ASP A 419 21.73 -12.25 24.44
C ASP A 419 20.70 -13.34 24.70
N LEU A 420 19.78 -13.10 25.62
CA LEU A 420 18.67 -14.01 25.92
C LEU A 420 17.83 -14.27 24.67
N SER A 421 17.60 -13.25 23.83
CA SER A 421 16.86 -13.40 22.56
C SER A 421 17.48 -14.40 21.57
N THR A 422 18.71 -14.88 21.83
CA THR A 422 19.39 -15.88 20.99
C THR A 422 19.38 -17.29 21.58
N LYS A 423 18.97 -17.45 22.84
CA LYS A 423 19.24 -18.64 23.67
C LYS A 423 17.97 -19.32 24.19
N LEU A 424 16.79 -18.90 23.72
CA LEU A 424 15.52 -19.48 24.18
C LEU A 424 15.42 -20.97 23.84
N GLY A 425 14.89 -21.76 24.77
CA GLY A 425 14.74 -23.20 24.58
C GLY A 425 13.42 -23.56 23.90
N SER A 426 13.40 -24.65 23.13
CA SER A 426 12.15 -25.23 22.64
C SER A 426 11.20 -25.54 23.80
N GLY A 427 9.90 -25.22 23.63
CA GLY A 427 8.86 -25.40 24.63
C GLY A 427 8.77 -24.30 25.69
N GLU A 428 9.70 -23.34 25.68
CA GLU A 428 9.69 -22.22 26.61
C GLU A 428 8.49 -21.29 26.34
N SER A 429 7.83 -20.83 27.41
CA SER A 429 6.75 -19.83 27.30
C SER A 429 7.30 -18.47 26.91
N VAL A 430 6.65 -17.88 25.92
CA VAL A 430 6.78 -16.46 25.61
C VAL A 430 5.41 -15.81 25.68
N TYR A 431 5.40 -14.54 26.06
CA TYR A 431 4.18 -13.78 26.28
C TYR A 431 4.17 -12.57 25.37
N ILE A 432 3.02 -12.28 24.77
CA ILE A 432 2.92 -11.22 23.77
C ILE A 432 1.81 -10.25 24.17
N LEU A 433 2.07 -8.96 23.99
CA LEU A 433 1.09 -7.89 24.15
C LEU A 433 0.94 -7.11 22.85
N GLY A 434 -0.29 -6.74 22.50
CA GLY A 434 -0.54 -5.78 21.42
C GLY A 434 -1.98 -5.76 20.93
N TYR A 435 -2.21 -5.16 19.76
CA TYR A 435 -3.55 -4.81 19.27
C TYR A 435 -3.96 -5.66 18.08
N THR A 436 -4.17 -6.97 18.32
CA THR A 436 -4.73 -7.85 17.29
C THR A 436 -6.09 -7.32 16.84
N ASP A 437 -6.32 -7.27 15.53
CA ASP A 437 -7.49 -6.66 14.86
C ASP A 437 -7.72 -5.19 15.24
N GLY A 438 -6.65 -4.48 15.61
CA GLY A 438 -6.65 -3.03 15.82
C GLY A 438 -7.63 -2.60 16.91
N THR A 439 -8.63 -1.79 16.53
CA THR A 439 -9.64 -1.25 17.44
C THR A 439 -10.88 -2.12 17.60
N SER A 440 -10.99 -3.24 16.89
CA SER A 440 -12.20 -4.09 16.90
C SER A 440 -12.53 -4.68 18.27
N PHE A 441 -11.53 -4.87 19.14
CA PHE A 441 -11.70 -5.35 20.51
C PHE A 441 -11.56 -4.24 21.57
N GLN A 442 -11.56 -2.98 21.15
CA GLN A 442 -11.33 -1.84 22.04
C GLN A 442 -12.65 -1.13 22.37
N GLU A 443 -12.77 -0.61 23.58
CA GLU A 443 -13.98 0.09 24.03
C GLU A 443 -13.81 1.60 23.87
N GLY A 444 -14.28 2.15 22.73
CA GLY A 444 -14.17 3.57 22.43
C GLY A 444 -12.72 4.05 22.40
N SER A 445 -12.38 5.05 23.22
CA SER A 445 -11.01 5.58 23.35
C SER A 445 -10.15 4.81 24.37
N ARG A 446 -10.72 3.83 25.08
CA ARG A 446 -10.01 3.06 26.10
C ARG A 446 -9.24 1.92 25.45
N LEU A 447 -7.94 2.12 25.28
CA LEU A 447 -7.03 1.12 24.75
C LEU A 447 -6.61 0.11 25.81
N GLN A 448 -6.66 -1.18 25.47
CA GLN A 448 -6.13 -2.30 26.24
C GLN A 448 -5.43 -3.28 25.31
N PRO A 449 -4.10 -3.45 25.41
CA PRO A 449 -3.40 -4.46 24.62
C PRO A 449 -3.85 -5.86 25.04
N LEU A 450 -4.09 -6.70 24.05
CA LEU A 450 -4.44 -8.09 24.22
C LEU A 450 -3.23 -8.89 24.68
N TYR A 451 -3.46 -9.79 25.63
CA TYR A 451 -2.46 -10.72 26.14
C TYR A 451 -2.58 -12.08 25.45
N SER A 452 -1.45 -12.64 25.08
CA SER A 452 -1.36 -14.01 24.56
C SER A 452 -0.08 -14.70 25.04
N GLU A 453 -0.14 -16.04 25.12
CA GLU A 453 1.00 -16.90 25.40
C GLU A 453 1.24 -17.80 24.18
N SER A 454 2.51 -18.02 23.84
CA SER A 454 2.96 -18.95 22.82
C SER A 454 4.15 -19.76 23.33
N LYS A 455 4.52 -20.83 22.64
CA LYS A 455 5.70 -21.65 22.97
C LYS A 455 6.78 -21.47 21.92
N VAL A 456 8.04 -21.35 22.34
CA VAL A 456 9.18 -21.38 21.42
C VAL A 456 9.21 -22.73 20.70
N ALA A 457 9.17 -22.70 19.37
CA ALA A 457 9.03 -23.90 18.54
C ALA A 457 10.34 -24.68 18.40
N GLN A 458 11.48 -23.97 18.44
CA GLN A 458 12.81 -24.52 18.19
C GLN A 458 13.81 -23.79 19.08
N SER A 459 14.76 -24.52 19.67
CA SER A 459 15.80 -23.91 20.51
C SER A 459 16.72 -23.00 19.69
N GLY A 460 17.04 -21.84 20.27
CA GLY A 460 17.88 -20.83 19.63
C GLY A 460 17.20 -20.15 18.45
N LEU A 461 18.02 -19.68 17.50
CA LEU A 461 17.52 -19.01 16.30
C LEU A 461 17.56 -19.93 15.09
N VAL A 462 16.43 -20.05 14.41
CA VAL A 462 16.34 -20.76 13.13
C VAL A 462 16.12 -19.75 12.02
N ASN A 463 16.99 -19.76 11.02
CA ASN A 463 17.07 -18.70 10.00
C ASN A 463 17.23 -17.28 10.59
N GLY A 464 17.83 -17.19 11.77
CA GLY A 464 18.03 -15.94 12.49
C GLY A 464 16.79 -15.41 13.21
N LEU A 465 15.71 -16.18 13.30
CA LEU A 465 14.41 -15.79 13.89
C LEU A 465 14.07 -16.69 15.08
N ILE A 466 13.20 -16.19 15.96
CA ILE A 466 12.54 -17.01 16.98
C ILE A 466 11.21 -17.46 16.38
N ASN A 467 11.01 -18.78 16.24
CA ASN A 467 9.75 -19.34 15.78
C ASN A 467 8.93 -19.77 16.99
N VAL A 468 7.62 -19.53 16.96
CA VAL A 468 6.70 -19.93 18.04
C VAL A 468 5.54 -20.75 17.51
N THR A 469 5.10 -21.75 18.28
CA THR A 469 3.84 -22.48 18.09
C THR A 469 2.79 -21.96 19.07
N ASP A 470 1.56 -22.45 18.93
CA ASP A 470 0.40 -21.93 19.68
C ASP A 470 0.28 -20.41 19.45
N ARG A 471 0.38 -20.02 18.17
CA ARG A 471 0.33 -18.63 17.73
C ARG A 471 -1.05 -18.07 18.07
N ASN A 472 -1.10 -17.30 19.15
CA ASN A 472 -2.30 -16.69 19.71
C ASN A 472 -2.37 -15.18 19.42
N PHE A 473 -1.81 -14.74 18.29
CA PHE A 473 -1.83 -13.35 17.83
C PHE A 473 -2.13 -13.24 16.33
N GLY A 474 -2.73 -12.13 15.90
CA GLY A 474 -3.15 -11.89 14.51
C GLY A 474 -2.67 -10.56 13.91
N PRO A 475 -3.24 -10.14 12.76
CA PRO A 475 -3.00 -8.81 12.17
C PRO A 475 -3.20 -7.68 13.20
N GLY A 476 -2.45 -6.59 13.10
CA GLY A 476 -2.46 -5.49 14.08
C GLY A 476 -1.52 -5.71 15.27
N ASN A 477 -1.15 -6.96 15.57
CA ASN A 477 -0.12 -7.26 16.58
C ASN A 477 1.32 -7.07 16.07
N SER A 478 1.48 -6.85 14.77
CA SER A 478 2.75 -6.53 14.12
C SER A 478 3.48 -5.39 14.84
N GLY A 479 4.71 -5.66 15.30
CA GLY A 479 5.51 -4.73 16.07
C GLY A 479 5.35 -4.83 17.58
N GLY A 480 4.44 -5.68 18.08
CA GLY A 480 4.24 -5.92 19.50
C GLY A 480 5.43 -6.64 20.16
N PRO A 481 5.71 -6.36 21.44
CA PRO A 481 6.81 -7.00 22.16
C PRO A 481 6.48 -8.44 22.53
N VAL A 482 7.53 -9.25 22.53
CA VAL A 482 7.53 -10.63 23.03
C VAL A 482 8.39 -10.69 24.27
N PHE A 483 7.81 -11.13 25.37
CA PHE A 483 8.41 -11.24 26.69
C PHE A 483 8.75 -12.68 27.02
N VAL A 484 9.81 -12.81 27.82
CA VAL A 484 10.11 -14.02 28.59
C VAL A 484 10.08 -13.63 30.07
N LEU A 485 9.61 -14.55 30.92
CA LEU A 485 9.72 -14.42 32.37
C LEU A 485 10.95 -15.17 32.85
N ARG A 486 11.82 -14.45 33.58
CA ARG A 486 12.91 -15.03 34.37
C ARG A 486 12.73 -14.54 35.80
N ASP A 487 12.54 -15.47 36.72
CA ASP A 487 12.31 -15.17 38.14
C ASP A 487 11.19 -14.15 38.36
N GLY A 488 10.11 -14.24 37.57
CA GLY A 488 8.98 -13.32 37.60
C GLY A 488 9.22 -11.96 36.93
N THR A 489 10.42 -11.69 36.44
CA THR A 489 10.76 -10.43 35.73
C THR A 489 10.48 -10.55 34.23
N PRO A 490 9.60 -9.71 33.66
CA PRO A 490 9.33 -9.68 32.23
C PRO A 490 10.43 -8.95 31.48
N THR A 491 11.01 -9.64 30.50
CA THR A 491 12.09 -9.12 29.65
C THR A 491 11.74 -9.28 28.19
N VAL A 492 11.79 -8.19 27.41
CA VAL A 492 11.54 -8.22 25.97
C VAL A 492 12.69 -8.93 25.25
N VAL A 493 12.35 -9.93 24.46
CA VAL A 493 13.28 -10.75 23.67
C VAL A 493 13.00 -10.67 22.17
N GLY A 494 11.84 -10.18 21.74
CA GLY A 494 11.58 -10.01 20.32
C GLY A 494 10.40 -9.12 19.96
N ILE A 495 10.19 -8.98 18.65
CA ILE A 495 9.14 -8.22 17.99
C ILE A 495 8.30 -9.19 17.16
N VAL A 496 6.97 -9.13 17.28
CA VAL A 496 6.06 -9.86 16.39
C VAL A 496 6.19 -9.34 14.96
N ALA A 497 6.59 -10.19 14.02
CA ALA A 497 6.86 -9.77 12.64
C ALA A 497 5.93 -10.43 11.61
N ALA A 498 5.75 -11.76 11.68
CA ALA A 498 4.98 -12.47 10.68
C ALA A 498 4.27 -13.71 11.23
N MET A 499 3.42 -14.28 10.38
CA MET A 499 2.62 -15.48 10.64
C MET A 499 2.82 -16.43 9.47
N VAL A 500 3.02 -17.73 9.73
CA VAL A 500 3.18 -18.77 8.72
C VAL A 500 2.11 -19.83 8.93
N GLY A 501 1.18 -19.92 7.98
CA GLY A 501 -0.01 -20.75 8.14
C GLY A 501 -0.85 -20.29 9.33
N SER A 502 -1.62 -21.22 9.92
CA SER A 502 -2.47 -20.92 11.08
C SER A 502 -1.75 -21.02 12.42
N SER A 503 -0.66 -21.79 12.52
CA SER A 503 -0.11 -22.26 13.80
C SER A 503 1.25 -21.67 14.20
N VAL A 504 2.03 -21.15 13.24
CA VAL A 504 3.41 -20.70 13.50
C VAL A 504 3.50 -19.19 13.46
N GLY A 505 4.03 -18.60 14.53
CA GLY A 505 4.40 -17.20 14.63
C GLY A 505 5.89 -16.99 14.41
N VAL A 506 6.25 -15.86 13.82
CA VAL A 506 7.64 -15.47 13.53
C VAL A 506 7.97 -14.19 14.27
N ILE A 507 9.02 -14.28 15.10
CA ILE A 507 9.46 -13.20 15.99
C ILE A 507 10.88 -12.77 15.59
N VAL A 508 11.07 -11.47 15.40
CA VAL A 508 12.39 -10.87 15.17
C VAL A 508 13.06 -10.64 16.53
N PRO A 509 14.21 -11.27 16.83
CA PRO A 509 14.87 -11.12 18.12
C PRO A 509 15.41 -9.69 18.32
N VAL A 510 15.31 -9.17 19.55
CA VAL A 510 15.79 -7.81 19.90
C VAL A 510 17.30 -7.64 19.71
N LYS A 511 18.05 -8.73 19.54
CA LYS A 511 19.48 -8.65 19.17
C LYS A 511 19.75 -7.78 17.94
N TYR A 512 18.82 -7.70 16.99
CA TYR A 512 19.01 -6.95 15.75
C TYR A 512 18.76 -5.45 15.92
N ILE A 513 18.01 -5.04 16.94
CA ILE A 513 17.67 -3.65 17.21
C ILE A 513 18.95 -2.93 17.66
N ARG A 514 19.32 -1.85 16.97
CA ARG A 514 20.51 -1.05 17.29
C ARG A 514 20.18 0.27 17.95
#